data_AF-A0A7C2LNR4-F1
#
_entry.id   AF-A0A7C2LNR4-F1
#
_cell.length_a   1.000
_cell.length_b   1.000
_cell.length_c   1.000
_cell.angle_alpha   90.00
_cell.angle_beta   90.00
_cell.angle_gamma   90.00
#
_symmetry.space_group_name_H-M   'P 1'
#
loop_
_entity.id
_entity.type
_entity.pdbx_description
1 polymer ?
#
loop_
_entity_poly.entity_id
_entity_poly.type
_entity_poly.pdbx_seq_one_letter_code
_entity_poly.pdbx_strand_id
1 'polypeptide(L)'
;MIERFIFNQENKRFVTLKKEKGVIKMAELSIAACERIIRNATGLRVGKDAAELLAEILEDIGKDVARDAGDLAKHAKRKTVKAEDIKLAAK
;
A
#
# COMPACT_ATOMS: atom_id res chain seq x y z
N MET A 1 17.26 -8.54 13.08
CA MET A 1 15.78 -8.64 13.07
C MET A 1 15.29 -7.67 14.11
N ILE A 2 14.94 -6.44 13.72
CA ILE A 2 14.52 -5.41 14.67
C ILE A 2 13.01 -5.55 14.84
N GLU A 3 12.58 -6.08 15.98
CA GLU A 3 11.17 -6.21 16.34
C GLU A 3 10.59 -4.82 16.60
N ARG A 4 9.64 -4.38 15.78
CA ARG A 4 8.94 -3.12 16.02
C ARG A 4 7.70 -3.39 16.87
N PHE A 5 7.84 -3.14 18.17
CA PHE A 5 6.73 -3.19 19.12
C PHE A 5 5.89 -1.91 19.03
N ILE A 6 4.57 -2.06 18.94
CA ILE A 6 3.63 -0.96 19.11
C ILE A 6 2.93 -1.14 20.46
N PHE A 7 2.96 -0.10 21.29
CA PHE A 7 2.27 -0.07 22.57
C PHE A 7 0.80 0.29 22.33
N ASN A 8 -0.11 -0.63 22.63
CA ASN A 8 -1.54 -0.37 22.58
C ASN A 8 -1.99 0.29 23.90
N GLN A 9 -2.39 1.56 23.84
CA GLN A 9 -2.80 2.38 24.98
C GLN A 9 -4.07 1.89 25.68
N GLU A 10 -4.97 1.21 24.96
CA GLU A 10 -6.24 0.74 25.51
C GLU A 10 -6.09 -0.52 26.37
N ASN A 11 -5.09 -1.36 26.06
CA ASN A 11 -4.93 -2.68 26.69
C ASN A 11 -3.60 -2.89 27.41
N LYS A 12 -2.74 -1.85 27.53
CA LYS A 12 -1.45 -1.86 28.26
C LYS A 12 -0.59 -3.12 28.03
N ARG A 13 -0.67 -3.70 26.84
CA ARG A 13 0.07 -4.90 26.44
C ARG A 13 0.85 -4.61 25.17
N PHE A 14 2.06 -5.13 25.12
CA PHE A 14 2.85 -5.20 23.90
C PHE A 14 2.15 -6.18 22.97
N VAL A 15 1.65 -5.67 21.83
CA VAL A 15 1.04 -6.53 20.81
C VAL A 15 2.14 -6.92 19.83
N THR A 16 2.38 -8.23 19.69
CA THR A 16 3.21 -8.75 18.60
C THR A 16 2.41 -8.61 17.31
N LEU A 17 2.91 -7.83 16.34
CA LEU A 17 2.42 -7.93 14.97
C LEU A 17 2.76 -9.35 14.49
N LYS A 18 1.75 -10.24 14.49
CA LYS A 18 1.87 -11.55 13.85
C LYS A 18 2.13 -11.28 12.37
N LYS A 19 3.38 -11.48 11.94
CA LYS A 19 3.69 -11.76 10.54
C LYS A 19 3.09 -13.13 10.26
N GLU A 20 1.81 -13.18 9.89
CA GLU A 20 1.20 -14.39 9.38
C GLU A 20 1.96 -14.79 8.11
N LYS A 21 2.84 -15.79 8.27
CA LYS A 21 3.65 -16.36 7.20
C LYS A 21 2.71 -17.00 6.19
N GLY A 22 2.78 -16.58 4.92
CA GLY A 22 2.04 -17.25 3.86
C GLY A 22 2.31 -16.80 2.44
N VAL A 23 2.78 -15.57 2.19
CA VAL A 23 3.20 -15.14 0.85
C VAL A 23 4.39 -14.19 1.01
N ILE A 24 5.53 -14.50 0.39
CA ILE A 24 6.53 -13.47 0.08
C ILE A 24 5.85 -12.65 -1.01
N LYS A 25 5.03 -11.66 -0.61
CA LYS A 25 4.38 -10.79 -1.57
C LYS A 25 5.44 -9.80 -2.01
N MET A 26 6.16 -10.16 -3.06
CA MET A 26 7.02 -9.22 -3.76
C MET A 26 6.08 -8.14 -4.28
N ALA A 27 6.16 -6.92 -3.74
CA ALA A 27 5.35 -5.84 -4.27
C ALA A 27 5.66 -5.68 -5.77
N GLU A 28 4.63 -5.60 -6.60
CA GLU A 28 4.76 -5.38 -8.04
C GLU A 28 5.31 -3.97 -8.33
N LEU A 29 5.09 -3.05 -7.39
CA LEU A 29 5.64 -1.71 -7.45
C LEU A 29 7.16 -1.70 -7.23
N SER A 30 7.86 -0.92 -8.06
CA SER A 30 9.30 -0.73 -7.95
C SER A 30 9.69 -0.12 -6.61
N ILE A 31 10.56 -0.82 -5.86
CA ILE A 31 11.16 -0.32 -4.60
C ILE A 31 11.86 1.02 -4.83
N ALA A 32 12.58 1.18 -5.96
CA ALA A 32 13.28 2.42 -6.29
C ALA A 32 12.32 3.60 -6.52
N ALA A 33 11.13 3.34 -7.06
CA ALA A 33 10.11 4.38 -7.20
C ALA A 33 9.56 4.81 -5.82
N CYS A 34 9.30 3.84 -4.95
CA CYS A 34 8.85 4.10 -3.58
C CYS A 34 9.91 4.86 -2.77
N GLU A 35 11.18 4.51 -2.93
CA GLU A 35 12.30 5.22 -2.32
C GLU A 35 12.33 6.70 -2.75
N ARG A 36 12.17 6.98 -4.06
CA ARG A 36 12.10 8.35 -4.58
C ARG A 36 10.92 9.12 -4.00
N ILE A 37 9.76 8.49 -3.85
CA ILE A 37 8.58 9.11 -3.24
C ILE A 37 8.90 9.54 -1.80
N ILE A 38 9.42 8.64 -0.97
CA ILE A 38 9.76 8.93 0.44
C ILE A 38 10.81 10.04 0.51
N ARG A 39 11.87 9.93 -0.29
CA ARG A 39 12.97 10.91 -0.31
C ARG A 39 12.48 12.29 -0.70
N ASN A 40 11.67 12.40 -1.74
CA ASN A 40 11.14 13.69 -2.21
C ASN A 40 10.12 14.30 -1.24
N ALA A 41 9.34 13.46 -0.54
CA ALA A 41 8.35 13.91 0.43
C ALA A 41 8.96 14.37 1.77
N THR A 42 10.09 13.79 2.17
CA THR A 42 10.66 13.99 3.52
C THR A 42 12.03 14.67 3.55
N GLY A 43 12.79 14.62 2.45
CA GLY A 43 14.18 15.06 2.38
C GLY A 43 15.18 14.16 3.11
N LEU A 44 14.75 13.02 3.65
CA LEU A 44 15.57 12.13 4.46
C LEU A 44 16.20 10.98 3.65
N ARG A 45 17.22 10.35 4.23
CA ARG A 45 17.73 9.07 3.75
C ARG A 45 16.66 8.00 3.97
N VAL A 46 16.54 7.08 3.02
CA VAL A 46 15.49 6.06 2.99
C VAL A 46 16.12 4.69 3.14
N GLY A 47 15.65 3.91 4.12
CA GLY A 47 16.00 2.50 4.27
C GLY A 47 15.31 1.65 3.22
N LYS A 48 15.95 0.56 2.80
CA LYS A 48 15.37 -0.37 1.82
C LYS A 48 14.06 -0.98 2.32
N ASP A 49 14.02 -1.35 3.60
CA ASP A 49 12.84 -1.86 4.30
C ASP A 49 11.67 -0.88 4.33
N ALA A 50 11.95 0.42 4.51
CA ALA A 50 10.93 1.46 4.43
C ALA A 50 10.34 1.60 3.02
N ALA A 51 11.18 1.51 1.99
CA ALA A 51 10.73 1.56 0.59
C ALA A 51 9.94 0.30 0.19
N GLU A 52 10.34 -0.88 0.66
CA GLU A 52 9.60 -2.14 0.49
C GLU A 52 8.21 -2.06 1.15
N LEU A 53 8.14 -1.61 2.41
CA LEU A 53 6.87 -1.47 3.11
C LEU A 53 5.93 -0.47 2.43
N LEU A 54 6.45 0.66 1.95
CA LEU A 54 5.62 1.61 1.20
C LEU A 54 5.09 1.00 -0.10
N ALA A 55 5.90 0.20 -0.80
CA ALA A 55 5.46 -0.48 -2.01
C ALA A 55 4.29 -1.42 -1.74
N GLU A 56 4.36 -2.22 -0.67
CA GLU A 56 3.27 -3.10 -0.24
C GLU A 56 1.98 -2.31 0.06
N ILE A 57 2.08 -1.24 0.86
CA ILE A 57 0.93 -0.41 1.24
C ILE A 57 0.28 0.25 0.01
N LEU A 58 1.09 0.84 -0.87
CA LEU A 58 0.58 1.51 -2.08
C LEU A 58 -0.07 0.52 -3.05
N GLU A 59 0.43 -0.71 -3.12
CA GLU A 59 -0.17 -1.74 -3.96
C GLU A 59 -1.54 -2.17 -3.44
N ASP A 60 -1.69 -2.33 -2.13
CA ASP A 60 -2.98 -2.68 -1.54
C ASP A 60 -4.01 -1.56 -1.74
N ILE A 61 -3.64 -0.31 -1.48
CA ILE A 61 -4.48 0.86 -1.78
C ILE A 61 -4.82 0.92 -3.27
N GLY A 62 -3.83 0.73 -4.14
CA GLY A 62 -4.03 0.74 -5.59
C GLY A 62 -4.98 -0.36 -6.06
N LYS A 63 -4.94 -1.53 -5.44
CA LYS A 63 -5.84 -2.67 -5.71
C LYS A 63 -7.27 -2.40 -5.28
N ASP A 64 -7.47 -1.74 -4.13
CA ASP A 64 -8.80 -1.33 -3.68
C ASP A 64 -9.41 -0.32 -4.67
N VAL A 65 -8.68 0.75 -5.00
CA VAL A 65 -9.13 1.76 -5.98
C VAL A 65 -9.39 1.14 -7.35
N ALA A 66 -8.53 0.22 -7.80
CA ALA A 66 -8.70 -0.45 -9.09
C ALA A 66 -9.93 -1.36 -9.14
N ARG A 67 -10.28 -2.02 -8.02
CA ARG A 67 -11.50 -2.83 -7.91
C ARG A 67 -12.73 -1.97 -8.08
N ASP A 68 -12.83 -0.89 -7.32
CA ASP A 68 -13.97 0.02 -7.35
C ASP A 68 -14.12 0.69 -8.72
N ALA A 69 -13.01 1.14 -9.32
CA ALA A 69 -13.01 1.68 -10.68
C ALA A 69 -13.43 0.64 -11.73
N GLY A 70 -13.05 -0.63 -11.53
CA GLY A 70 -13.49 -1.75 -12.34
C GLY A 70 -15.01 -1.94 -12.29
N ASP A 71 -15.61 -1.84 -11.11
CA ASP A 71 -17.05 -1.99 -10.94
C ASP A 71 -17.83 -0.80 -11.52
N LEU A 72 -17.32 0.43 -11.38
CA LEU A 72 -17.85 1.60 -12.06
C LEU A 72 -17.86 1.43 -13.60
N ALA A 73 -16.77 0.93 -14.17
CA ALA A 73 -16.68 0.66 -15.60
C ALA A 73 -17.70 -0.42 -16.04
N LYS A 74 -17.86 -1.48 -15.24
CA LYS A 74 -18.85 -2.55 -15.50
C LYS A 74 -20.28 -2.02 -15.45
N HIS A 75 -20.62 -1.17 -14.47
CA HIS A 75 -21.93 -0.53 -14.37
C HIS A 75 -22.25 0.33 -15.59
N ALA A 76 -21.22 0.98 -16.16
CA ALA A 76 -21.33 1.71 -17.41
C ALA A 76 -21.27 0.82 -18.69
N LYS A 77 -21.33 -0.51 -18.53
CA LYS A 77 -21.23 -1.52 -19.62
C LYS A 77 -19.95 -1.41 -20.47
N ARG A 78 -18.86 -0.89 -19.90
CA ARG A 78 -17.56 -0.79 -20.55
C ARG A 78 -16.66 -1.95 -20.14
N LYS A 79 -15.75 -2.35 -21.03
CA LYS A 79 -14.67 -3.32 -20.73
C LYS A 79 -13.32 -2.67 -20.43
N THR A 80 -13.27 -1.34 -20.47
CA THR A 80 -12.06 -0.54 -20.25
C THR A 80 -12.31 0.44 -19.11
N VAL A 81 -11.47 0.37 -18.10
CA VAL A 81 -11.42 1.35 -17.00
C VAL A 81 -10.82 2.65 -17.55
N LYS A 82 -11.51 3.76 -17.35
CA LYS A 82 -11.08 5.11 -17.77
C LYS A 82 -10.55 5.89 -16.58
N ALA A 83 -9.84 6.99 -16.88
CA ALA A 83 -9.36 7.91 -15.86
C ALA A 83 -10.50 8.49 -15.00
N GLU A 84 -11.72 8.65 -15.56
CA GLU A 84 -12.88 9.09 -14.79
C GLU A 84 -13.28 8.09 -13.70
N ASP A 85 -13.20 6.78 -13.98
CA ASP A 85 -13.54 5.73 -13.02
C ASP A 85 -12.54 5.73 -11.85
N ILE A 86 -11.25 5.86 -12.15
CA ILE A 86 -10.18 5.97 -11.14
C ILE A 86 -10.38 7.21 -10.27
N LYS A 87 -10.69 8.37 -10.88
CA LYS A 87 -10.94 9.61 -10.13
C LYS A 87 -12.15 9.51 -9.22
N LEU A 88 -13.17 8.74 -9.61
CA LEU A 88 -14.37 8.54 -8.79
C LEU A 88 -14.11 7.54 -7.67
N ALA A 89 -13.37 6.46 -7.94
CA ALA A 89 -12.99 5.45 -6.96
C ALA A 89 -11.96 5.94 -5.92
N ALA A 90 -11.11 6.90 -6.29
CA ALA A 90 -10.09 7.46 -5.39
C ALA A 90 -10.60 8.59 -4.47
N LYS A 91 -11.91 8.88 -4.48
CA LYS A 91 -12.56 9.89 -3.63
C LYS A 91 -13.25 9.23 -2.45
#